data_AF-A0A4U9VGF1-F1
#
_entry.id   AF-A0A4U9VGF1-F1
#
_cell.length_a   1.000
_cell.length_b   1.000
_cell.length_c   1.000
_cell.angle_alpha   90.00
_cell.angle_beta   90.00
_cell.angle_gamma   90.00
#
_symmetry.space_group_name_H-M   'P 1'
#
loop_
_entity.id
_entity.type
_entity.pdbx_description
1 polymer ?
#
loop_
_entity_poly.entity_id
_entity_poly.type
_entity_poly.pdbx_seq_one_letter_code
_entity_poly.pdbx_strand_id
1 'polypeptide(L)' 'MHAPSGRVYHIKFNPPKVEGKDDATGEELTTRKDDQEETVRKRLVEYHQMTRRWCLTIIKKLRRVIRLTTRSMAPVR' A
#
# COMPACT_ATOMS: atom_id res chain seq x y z
N MET A 1 -6.76 -10.48 0.08
CA MET A 1 -6.05 -10.46 -1.21
C MET A 1 -6.38 -11.73 -1.95
N HIS A 2 -6.62 -11.64 -3.26
CA HIS A 2 -6.76 -12.81 -4.13
C HIS A 2 -5.39 -13.18 -4.72
N ALA A 3 -4.74 -14.22 -4.17
CA ALA A 3 -3.37 -14.62 -4.50
C ALA A 3 -3.12 -14.87 -6.00
N PRO A 4 -4.02 -15.54 -6.76
CA PRO A 4 -3.81 -15.83 -8.19
C PRO A 4 -3.82 -14.58 -9.07
N SER A 5 -4.67 -13.59 -8.74
CA SER A 5 -4.90 -12.42 -9.60
C SER A 5 -4.14 -11.17 -9.21
N GLY A 6 -3.59 -11.11 -7.99
CA GLY A 6 -2.98 -9.90 -7.46
C GLY A 6 -3.98 -8.84 -6.95
N ARG A 7 -5.31 -9.06 -7.06
CA ARG A 7 -6.32 -8.10 -6.59
C ARG A 7 -6.24 -7.87 -5.08
N VAL A 8 -6.28 -6.60 -4.71
CA VAL A 8 -6.25 -6.12 -3.33
C VAL A 8 -7.56 -5.40 -3.03
N TYR A 9 -8.15 -5.75 -1.90
CA TYR A 9 -9.38 -5.17 -1.40
C TYR A 9 -9.06 -4.42 -0.11
N HIS A 10 -9.80 -3.34 0.14
CA HIS A 10 -9.67 -2.56 1.37
C HIS A 10 -11.03 -2.46 2.05
N ILE A 11 -11.11 -2.89 3.30
CA ILE A 11 -12.36 -3.01 4.09
C ILE A 11 -13.21 -1.73 4.03
N LYS A 12 -12.58 -0.54 4.03
CA LYS A 12 -13.29 0.76 4.02
C LYS A 12 -13.39 1.47 2.67
N PHE A 13 -12.46 1.23 1.75
CA PHE A 13 -12.28 2.07 0.55
C PHE A 13 -12.54 1.32 -0.75
N ASN A 14 -12.41 -0.01 -0.71
CA ASN A 14 -12.72 -0.90 -1.82
C ASN A 14 -13.13 -2.27 -1.23
N PRO A 15 -14.29 -2.34 -0.55
CA PRO A 15 -14.76 -3.58 0.03
C PRO A 15 -15.14 -4.58 -1.07
N PRO A 16 -14.93 -5.89 -0.88
CA PRO A 16 -15.46 -6.89 -1.79
C PRO A 16 -17.00 -6.89 -1.73
N LYS A 17 -17.66 -7.33 -2.80
CA LYS A 17 -19.12 -7.48 -2.87
C LYS A 17 -19.62 -8.51 -1.87
N VAL A 18 -18.84 -9.56 -1.61
CA VAL A 18 -19.11 -10.57 -0.60
C VAL A 18 -17.92 -10.63 0.35
N GLU A 19 -18.18 -10.50 1.65
CA GLU A 19 -17.12 -10.53 2.66
C GLU A 19 -16.28 -11.80 2.54
N GLY A 20 -14.96 -11.62 2.48
CA GLY A 20 -14.01 -12.72 2.39
C GLY A 20 -13.94 -13.40 1.01
N LYS A 21 -14.62 -12.90 -0.03
CA LYS A 21 -14.58 -13.50 -1.37
C LYS A 21 -14.14 -12.51 -2.44
N ASP A 22 -13.44 -13.02 -3.45
CA ASP A 22 -13.08 -12.26 -4.63
C ASP A 22 -14.29 -12.03 -5.54
N ASP A 23 -14.41 -10.81 -6.07
CA ASP A 23 -15.58 -10.40 -6.86
C ASP A 23 -15.67 -11.06 -8.25
N ALA A 24 -14.56 -11.59 -8.77
CA ALA A 24 -14.51 -12.18 -10.11
C ALA A 24 -14.49 -13.72 -10.06
N THR A 25 -13.78 -14.31 -9.11
CA THR A 25 -13.64 -15.78 -9.01
C THR A 25 -14.51 -16.39 -7.90
N GLY A 26 -14.94 -15.60 -6.92
CA GLY A 26 -15.64 -16.12 -5.73
C GLY A 26 -14.75 -16.90 -4.76
N GLU A 27 -13.43 -16.94 -5.02
CA GLU A 27 -12.45 -17.60 -4.17
C GLU A 27 -12.20 -16.81 -2.87
N GLU A 28 -11.68 -17.49 -1.84
CA GLU A 28 -11.41 -16.87 -0.55
C GLU A 28 -10.29 -15.82 -0.62
N LEU A 29 -10.57 -14.66 -0.03
CA LEU A 29 -9.58 -13.60 0.17
C LEU A 29 -8.76 -13.90 1.42
N THR A 30 -7.44 -13.87 1.27
CA THR A 30 -6.52 -14.06 2.39
C THR A 30 -5.82 -12.76 2.75
N THR A 31 -5.67 -12.48 4.04
CA THR A 31 -4.86 -11.35 4.52
C THR A 31 -3.39 -11.75 4.48
N ARG A 32 -2.49 -10.87 3.99
CA ARG A 32 -1.06 -11.19 3.98
C ARG A 32 -0.52 -11.18 5.40
N LYS A 33 0.41 -12.08 5.69
CA LYS A 33 1.14 -12.12 6.98
C LYS A 33 1.90 -10.82 7.28
N ASP A 34 2.24 -10.07 6.24
CA ASP A 34 2.98 -8.81 6.32
C ASP A 34 2.13 -7.59 6.71
N ASP A 35 0.81 -7.69 6.63
CA ASP A 35 -0.11 -6.59 6.97
C ASP A 35 -0.37 -6.50 8.50
N GLN A 36 0.41 -7.24 9.29
CA GLN A 36 0.38 -7.16 10.75
C GLN A 36 0.96 -5.82 11.22
N GLU A 37 0.37 -5.27 12.28
CA GLU A 37 0.72 -3.94 12.78
C GLU A 37 2.22 -3.83 13.14
N GLU A 38 2.78 -4.89 13.75
CA GLU A 38 4.19 -4.93 14.11
C GLU A 38 5.11 -4.85 12.87
N THR A 39 4.79 -5.60 11.82
CA THR A 39 5.54 -5.61 10.56
C THR A 39 5.46 -4.25 9.86
N VAL A 40 4.28 -3.62 9.87
CA VAL A 40 4.08 -2.29 9.30
C VAL A 40 4.90 -1.23 10.06
N ARG A 41 4.90 -1.28 11.40
CA ARG A 41 5.71 -0.38 12.23
C ARG A 41 7.20 -0.55 11.96
N LYS A 42 7.71 -1.80 11.90
CA LYS A 42 9.12 -2.08 11.58
C LYS A 42 9.49 -1.53 10.20
N ARG A 43 8.66 -1.77 9.18
CA ARG A 43 8.88 -1.26 7.81
C ARG A 43 8.91 0.27 7.76
N LEU A 44 8.04 0.96 8.52
CA LEU A 44 8.04 2.42 8.60
C LEU A 44 9.33 2.96 9.22
N VAL A 45 9.82 2.33 10.30
CA VAL A 45 11.07 2.70 10.95
C VAL A 45 12.26 2.50 10.00
N GLU A 46 12.37 1.33 9.37
CA GLU A 46 13.43 1.02 8.40
C GLU A 46 13.39 1.97 7.20
N TYR A 47 12.21 2.27 6.65
CA TYR A 47 12.04 3.24 5.57
C TYR A 47 12.57 4.63 5.96
N HIS A 48 12.30 5.08 7.20
CA HIS A 48 12.80 6.36 7.69
C HIS A 48 14.30 6.37 7.96
N GLN A 49 14.88 5.24 8.39
CA GLN A 49 16.30 5.13 8.69
C GLN A 49 17.16 5.02 7.42
N MET A 50 16.74 4.20 6.46
CA MET A 50 17.54 3.91 5.25
C MET A 50 17.09 4.76 4.07
N THR A 51 15.87 4.52 3.59
CA THR A 51 15.38 5.06 2.31
C THR A 51 15.20 6.57 2.37
N ARG A 52 14.63 7.12 3.44
CA ARG A 52 14.44 8.57 3.57
C ARG A 52 15.77 9.32 3.58
N ARG A 53 16.81 8.81 4.24
CA ARG A 53 18.11 9.48 4.36
C ARG A 53 18.88 9.46 3.04
N TRP A 54 18.91 8.31 2.36
CA TRP A 54 19.61 8.17 1.07
C TRP A 54 18.85 8.80 -0.10
N CYS A 55 17.56 8.50 -0.27
CA CYS A 55 16.79 9.03 -1.39
C CYS A 55 16.59 10.54 -1.29
N LEU A 56 16.34 11.13 -0.12
CA LEU A 56 16.20 12.60 -0.04
C LEU A 56 17.48 13.33 -0.39
N THR A 57 18.65 12.76 -0.05
CA THR A 57 19.95 13.37 -0.37
C THR A 57 20.18 13.38 -1.88
N ILE A 58 19.89 12.27 -2.56
CA ILE A 58 20.01 12.14 -4.01
C ILE A 58 18.97 12.99 -4.74
N ILE A 59 17.71 12.95 -4.30
CA ILE A 59 16.58 13.67 -4.89
C ILE A 59 16.74 15.20 -4.76
N LYS A 60 17.19 15.71 -3.61
CA LYS A 60 17.49 17.16 -3.44
C LYS A 60 18.59 17.63 -4.39
N LYS A 61 19.57 16.78 -4.67
CA LYS A 61 20.69 17.09 -5.59
C LYS A 61 20.25 17.07 -7.06
N LEU A 62 19.25 16.27 -7.41
CA LEU A 62 18.79 16.08 -8.79
C LEU A 62 17.71 17.09 -9.26
N ARG A 63 17.14 17.95 -8.40
CA ARG A 63 16.14 19.01 -8.74
C ARG A 63 15.00 18.60 -9.72
N ARG A 64 14.75 17.30 -9.90
CA ARG A 64 13.82 16.74 -10.90
C ARG A 64 12.60 16.05 -10.28
N VAL A 65 12.42 16.13 -8.96
CA VAL A 65 11.31 15.46 -8.27
C VAL A 65 10.31 16.49 -7.75
N ILE A 66 9.08 16.39 -8.24
CA ILE A 66 7.93 17.11 -7.74
C ILE A 66 7.36 16.32 -6.57
N ARG A 67 7.17 16.97 -5.42
CA ARG A 67 6.57 16.33 -4.24
C ARG A 67 5.05 16.25 -4.43
N LEU A 68 4.55 15.06 -4.71
CA LEU A 68 3.12 14.80 -4.70
C LEU A 68 2.68 14.43 -3.28
N THR A 69 1.77 15.22 -2.71
CA THR A 69 1.15 14.93 -1.42
C THR A 69 -0.10 14.10 -1.62
N THR A 70 -0.24 12.99 -0.90
CA THR A 70 -1.41 12.08 -0.97
C THR A 70 -2.74 12.71 -0.58
N ARG A 71 -2.73 13.93 -0.01
CA ARG A 71 -3.93 14.68 0.38
C ARG A 71 -4.80 15.14 -0.80
N SER A 72 -4.30 15.07 -2.04
CA SER A 72 -5.03 15.48 -3.24
C SER A 72 -5.54 14.31 -4.10
N MET A 73 -5.44 13.06 -3.65
CA MET A 73 -6.07 11.95 -4.36
C MET A 73 -7.57 12.00 -4.06
N ALA A 74 -8.34 12.56 -5.01
CA ALA A 74 -9.80 12.49 -4.99
C ALA A 74 -10.25 11.03 -4.83
N PRO A 75 -11.37 10.76 -4.13
CA PRO A 75 -11.88 9.41 -3.97
C PRO A 75 -12.09 8.77 -5.34
N VAL A 76 -11.48 7.60 -5.54
CA VAL A 76 -11.74 6.76 -6.71
C VAL A 76 -13.21 6.35 -6.62
N ARG A 77 -14.04 6.88 -7.53
CA ARG A 77 -15.44 6.48 -7.72
C ARG A 77 -15.52 5.11 -8.36
#